data_AF-A0A6A1VVM6-F1
#
_entry.id   AF-A0A6A1VVM6-F1
#
_cell.length_a   1.000
_cell.length_b   1.000
_cell.length_c   1.000
_cell.angle_alpha   90.00
_cell.angle_beta   90.00
_cell.angle_gamma   90.00
#
_symmetry.space_group_name_H-M   'P 1'
#
loop_
_entity.id
_entity.type
_entity.pdbx_description
1 polymer ?
#
loop_
_entity_poly.entity_id
_entity_poly.type
_entity_poly.pdbx_seq_one_letter_code
_entity_poly.pdbx_strand_id
1 'polypeptide(L)'
;MEHGIPGFCLLRNRQVLDKTRLVLLEMIFMIGLVVKEMNELRNGYNIVGLSQGNLISRGVIEFCDGGPPVKNFISLGGPHAGIASVPLCGSGLFCLIANKLIKSEIYSEYIQDHLAPSGYLKLPNAIPNYLERCRFLPKLNNELPNEKNSTYKERFTSLQNLVLIMFEHDTVLVPKETSWFGYYPEGAFKPVLHPRETKLYTEDWIGLKTLEDAGRVKYISVPGNHLAISKSDIKKYVVPYLKHKASRKKSIGKDSGIRVHGAHRGVVQGNKERAHYPPI
;
A
#
# COMPACT_ATOMS: atom_id res chain seq x y z
N MET A 1 21.32 18.21 8.82
CA MET A 1 19.89 18.42 8.53
C MET A 1 19.54 17.56 7.31
N GLU A 2 18.79 16.46 7.47
CA GLU A 2 18.25 15.74 6.31
C GLU A 2 17.09 16.59 5.77
N HIS A 3 17.30 17.28 4.65
CA HIS A 3 16.21 17.95 3.95
C HIS A 3 15.21 16.88 3.47
N GLY A 4 13.98 16.93 3.98
CA GLY A 4 12.88 16.08 3.51
C GLY A 4 12.58 16.39 2.04
N ILE A 5 12.10 15.39 1.31
CA ILE A 5 11.61 15.59 -0.07
C ILE A 5 10.27 16.33 0.01
N PRO A 6 10.01 17.32 -0.86
CA PRO A 6 8.69 17.96 -0.95
C PRO A 6 7.58 16.92 -1.15
N GLY A 7 6.51 17.02 -0.36
CA GLY A 7 5.32 16.17 -0.48
C GLY A 7 4.10 17.02 -0.78
N PHE A 8 3.24 16.52 -1.67
CA PHE A 8 1.97 17.16 -2.02
C PHE A 8 0.81 16.34 -1.46
N CYS A 9 -0.12 16.99 -0.76
CA CYS A 9 -1.37 16.36 -0.33
C CYS A 9 -2.45 16.69 -1.36
N LEU A 10 -2.71 15.74 -2.28
CA LEU A 10 -3.62 15.95 -3.41
C LEU A 10 -5.10 16.06 -2.99
N LEU A 11 -5.45 15.67 -1.76
CA LEU A 11 -6.82 15.69 -1.22
C LEU A 11 -7.08 16.77 -0.15
N ARG A 12 -6.22 17.79 0.00
CA ARG A 12 -6.40 18.84 1.03
C ARG A 12 -7.09 20.12 0.53
N ASN A 13 -7.23 20.31 -0.78
CA ASN A 13 -7.81 21.53 -1.33
C ASN A 13 -9.35 21.51 -1.23
N ARG A 14 -9.90 22.28 -0.28
CA ARG A 14 -11.34 22.46 -0.04
C ARG A 14 -12.14 22.85 -1.28
N GLN A 15 -11.53 23.50 -2.27
CA GLN A 15 -12.24 23.95 -3.47
C GLN A 15 -12.59 22.83 -4.47
N VAL A 16 -12.00 21.64 -4.33
CA VAL A 16 -12.36 20.45 -5.14
C VAL A 16 -13.33 19.54 -4.38
N LEU A 17 -13.58 19.83 -3.10
CA LEU A 17 -14.23 18.91 -2.14
C LEU A 17 -15.59 19.42 -1.63
N ASP A 18 -16.25 20.31 -2.36
CA ASP A 18 -17.54 20.88 -1.93
C ASP A 18 -18.78 20.13 -2.44
N LYS A 19 -18.64 18.85 -2.79
CA LYS A 19 -19.81 17.99 -3.05
C LYS A 19 -19.57 16.60 -2.47
N THR A 20 -20.47 16.22 -1.58
CA THR A 20 -20.70 14.87 -1.01
C THR A 20 -21.12 13.85 -2.10
N ARG A 21 -20.63 13.99 -3.33
CA ARG A 21 -21.07 13.29 -4.56
C ARG A 21 -19.92 12.73 -5.41
N LEU A 22 -18.66 12.99 -5.09
CA LEU A 22 -17.55 12.44 -5.89
C LEU A 22 -17.44 10.93 -5.69
N VAL A 23 -17.83 10.18 -6.72
CA VAL A 23 -17.58 8.74 -6.85
C VAL A 23 -16.07 8.51 -7.02
N LEU A 24 -15.54 7.39 -6.53
CA LEU A 24 -14.08 7.10 -6.55
C LEU A 24 -13.44 7.28 -7.94
N LEU A 25 -14.16 6.90 -9.00
CA LEU A 25 -13.70 7.06 -10.38
C LEU A 25 -13.48 8.53 -10.77
N GLU A 26 -14.37 9.44 -10.36
CA GLU A 26 -14.22 10.87 -10.61
C GLU A 26 -13.02 11.44 -9.86
N MET A 27 -12.82 11.04 -8.59
CA MET A 27 -11.64 11.44 -7.82
C MET A 27 -10.35 10.99 -8.50
N ILE A 28 -10.30 9.74 -8.98
CA ILE A 28 -9.15 9.19 -9.70
C ILE A 28 -8.91 9.96 -10.99
N PHE A 29 -9.95 10.26 -11.76
CA PHE A 29 -9.83 11.02 -13.00
C PHE A 29 -9.25 12.42 -12.74
N MET A 30 -9.81 13.14 -11.76
CA MET A 30 -9.34 14.48 -11.39
C MET A 30 -7.90 14.47 -10.89
N ILE A 31 -7.54 13.51 -10.02
CA ILE A 31 -6.15 13.36 -9.56
C ILE A 31 -5.23 13.02 -10.73
N GLY A 32 -5.68 12.15 -11.64
CA GLY A 32 -4.97 11.81 -12.88
C GLY A 32 -4.62 13.01 -13.73
N LEU A 33 -5.55 13.97 -13.88
CA LEU A 33 -5.28 15.24 -14.56
C LEU A 33 -4.25 16.08 -13.81
N VAL A 34 -4.40 16.22 -12.49
CA VAL A 34 -3.47 17.02 -11.67
C VAL A 34 -2.05 16.45 -11.74
N VAL A 35 -1.86 15.14 -11.59
CA VAL A 35 -0.51 14.54 -11.60
C VAL A 35 0.19 14.63 -12.95
N LYS A 36 -0.56 14.73 -14.05
CA LYS A 36 0.00 14.93 -15.40
C LYS A 36 0.58 16.32 -15.60
N GLU A 37 -0.06 17.34 -15.02
CA GLU A 37 0.36 18.74 -15.15
C GLU A 37 1.51 19.11 -14.20
N MET A 38 1.79 18.28 -13.19
CA MET A 38 2.86 18.54 -12.22
C MET A 38 4.24 18.18 -12.77
N ASN A 39 4.96 19.20 -13.27
CA ASN A 39 6.32 19.07 -13.80
C ASN A 39 7.31 18.41 -12.82
N GLU A 40 7.11 18.57 -11.51
CA GLU A 40 7.93 17.96 -10.45
C GLU A 40 7.82 16.44 -10.43
N LEU A 41 6.70 15.88 -10.92
CA LEU A 41 6.42 14.45 -10.93
C LEU A 41 6.91 13.76 -12.21
N ARG A 42 7.30 14.50 -13.26
CA ARG A 42 7.62 13.96 -14.60
C ARG A 42 8.67 12.84 -14.62
N ASN A 43 9.61 12.87 -13.68
CA ASN A 43 10.68 11.87 -13.55
C ASN A 43 10.27 10.67 -12.65
N GLY A 44 8.99 10.58 -12.30
CA GLY A 44 8.37 9.59 -11.45
C GLY A 44 8.43 9.90 -9.96
N TYR A 45 7.39 9.47 -9.25
CA TYR A 45 7.08 9.86 -7.86
C TYR A 45 6.68 8.66 -6.99
N ASN A 46 6.58 8.86 -5.68
CA ASN A 46 6.08 7.85 -4.75
C ASN A 46 4.67 8.24 -4.30
N ILE A 47 3.83 7.25 -4.00
CA ILE A 47 2.50 7.46 -3.45
C ILE A 47 2.42 6.83 -2.06
N VAL A 48 1.83 7.55 -1.10
CA VAL A 48 1.41 7.01 0.19
C VAL A 48 -0.11 7.08 0.26
N GLY A 49 -0.76 5.91 0.27
CA GLY A 49 -2.21 5.80 0.40
C GLY A 49 -2.60 5.50 1.85
N LEU A 50 -3.65 6.15 2.35
CA LEU A 50 -4.21 5.93 3.69
C LEU A 50 -5.68 5.53 3.57
N SER A 51 -6.09 4.45 4.24
CA SER A 51 -7.50 3.99 4.24
C SER A 51 -8.08 3.88 2.82
N GLN A 52 -9.26 4.46 2.55
CA GLN A 52 -9.87 4.55 1.23
C GLN A 52 -8.94 5.17 0.16
N GLY A 53 -8.05 6.08 0.54
CA GLY A 53 -7.08 6.70 -0.38
C GLY A 53 -6.15 5.71 -1.08
N ASN A 54 -6.02 4.48 -0.56
CA ASN A 54 -5.31 3.39 -1.23
C ASN A 54 -5.97 2.95 -2.53
N LEU A 55 -7.30 2.91 -2.57
CA LEU A 55 -8.05 2.55 -3.77
C LEU A 55 -7.96 3.65 -4.83
N ILE A 56 -7.97 4.91 -4.39
CA ILE A 56 -7.71 6.06 -5.27
C ILE A 56 -6.28 6.00 -5.82
N SER A 57 -5.30 5.72 -4.97
CA SER A 57 -3.89 5.56 -5.37
C SER A 57 -3.71 4.45 -6.41
N ARG A 58 -4.35 3.30 -6.18
CA ARG A 58 -4.38 2.20 -7.15
C ARG A 58 -5.06 2.61 -8.46
N GLY A 59 -6.20 3.30 -8.39
CA GLY A 59 -6.85 3.85 -9.57
C GLY A 59 -5.95 4.80 -10.37
N VAL A 60 -5.16 5.64 -9.69
CA VAL A 60 -4.17 6.50 -10.36
C VAL A 60 -3.07 5.67 -11.04
N ILE A 61 -2.62 4.59 -10.42
CA ILE A 61 -1.59 3.70 -11.01
C ILE A 61 -2.18 2.92 -12.20
N GLU A 62 -3.37 2.36 -12.05
CA GLU A 62 -3.92 1.37 -12.99
C GLU A 62 -4.70 2.02 -14.14
N PHE A 63 -5.47 3.08 -13.85
CA PHE A 63 -6.38 3.70 -14.84
C PHE A 63 -5.78 4.91 -15.56
N CYS A 64 -4.87 5.68 -14.93
CA CYS A 64 -4.36 6.91 -15.54
C CYS A 64 -3.33 6.59 -16.63
N ASP A 65 -3.77 6.66 -17.88
CA ASP A 65 -2.88 6.56 -19.03
C ASP A 65 -2.05 7.82 -19.23
N GLY A 66 -0.79 7.68 -19.66
CA GLY A 66 0.12 8.81 -19.91
C GLY A 66 0.51 9.66 -18.69
N GLY A 67 0.26 9.16 -17.47
CA GLY A 67 0.73 9.80 -16.24
C GLY A 67 2.23 9.56 -15.98
N PRO A 68 2.91 10.42 -15.20
CA PRO A 68 4.29 10.13 -14.78
C PRO A 68 4.38 8.83 -13.99
N PRO A 69 5.51 8.10 -14.03
CA PRO A 69 5.60 6.76 -13.46
C PRO A 69 5.58 6.78 -11.92
N VAL A 70 4.74 5.94 -11.31
CA VAL A 70 4.77 5.71 -9.86
C VAL A 70 5.89 4.71 -9.55
N LYS A 71 6.85 5.13 -8.72
CA LYS A 71 8.01 4.33 -8.33
C LYS A 71 7.67 3.39 -7.18
N ASN A 72 7.26 3.96 -6.04
CA ASN A 72 6.89 3.17 -4.87
C ASN A 72 5.47 3.52 -4.45
N PHE A 73 4.68 2.49 -4.13
CA PHE A 73 3.37 2.65 -3.51
C PHE A 73 3.41 2.08 -2.10
N ILE A 74 3.18 2.95 -1.12
CA ILE A 74 3.12 2.59 0.29
C ILE A 74 1.67 2.70 0.75
N SER A 75 1.07 1.56 1.05
CA SER A 75 -0.31 1.42 1.45
C SER A 75 -0.44 1.23 2.95
N LEU A 76 -1.15 2.13 3.63
CA LEU A 76 -1.46 2.00 5.05
C LEU A 76 -2.96 1.72 5.19
N GLY A 77 -3.30 0.51 5.63
CA GLY A 77 -4.68 0.08 5.87
C GLY A 77 -5.56 0.24 4.63
N GLY A 78 -5.18 -0.34 3.49
CA GLY A 78 -5.94 -0.24 2.25
C GLY A 78 -7.04 -1.29 2.11
N PRO A 79 -8.30 -0.95 1.79
CA PRO A 79 -9.35 -1.94 1.52
C PRO A 79 -9.23 -2.58 0.13
N HIS A 80 -8.06 -3.15 -0.21
CA HIS A 80 -7.74 -3.57 -1.59
C HIS A 80 -8.62 -4.68 -2.15
N ALA A 81 -9.08 -5.58 -1.29
CA ALA A 81 -10.05 -6.63 -1.64
C ALA A 81 -11.50 -6.24 -1.28
N GLY A 82 -11.72 -4.99 -0.85
CA GLY A 82 -13.00 -4.48 -0.37
C GLY A 82 -13.21 -4.69 1.13
N ILE A 83 -14.42 -4.34 1.61
CA ILE A 83 -14.88 -4.55 2.98
C ILE A 83 -16.26 -5.22 2.98
N ALA A 84 -16.47 -6.13 3.93
CA ALA A 84 -17.68 -6.94 4.07
C ALA A 84 -18.69 -6.35 5.08
N SER A 85 -18.36 -5.19 5.66
CA SER A 85 -19.19 -4.47 6.61
C SER A 85 -19.13 -2.98 6.33
N VAL A 86 -20.25 -2.29 6.50
CA VAL A 86 -20.32 -0.83 6.35
C VAL A 86 -19.58 -0.20 7.53
N PRO A 87 -18.60 0.71 7.32
CA PRO A 87 -17.83 1.32 8.41
C PRO A 87 -18.62 2.32 9.26
N LEU A 88 -19.84 2.67 8.84
CA LEU A 88 -20.60 3.85 9.30
C LEU A 88 -21.48 3.59 10.52
N CYS A 89 -21.19 2.55 11.28
CA CYS A 89 -22.19 2.01 12.18
C CYS A 89 -21.55 1.52 13.48
N GLY A 90 -21.63 2.35 14.52
CA GLY A 90 -21.26 1.98 15.89
C GLY A 90 -22.20 0.92 16.49
N SER A 91 -22.34 0.87 17.81
CA SER A 91 -23.20 -0.11 18.49
C SER A 91 -24.57 0.50 18.88
N GLY A 92 -25.60 0.35 18.04
CA GLY A 92 -26.96 0.83 18.35
C GLY A 92 -28.06 0.18 17.49
N LEU A 93 -29.32 0.20 17.95
CA LEU A 93 -30.45 -0.45 17.26
C LEU A 93 -30.74 0.15 15.87
N PHE A 94 -30.64 1.47 15.73
CA PHE A 94 -30.75 2.17 14.44
C PHE A 94 -29.64 1.78 13.45
N CYS A 95 -28.47 1.46 13.98
CA CYS A 95 -27.34 1.02 13.19
C CYS A 95 -27.54 -0.41 12.64
N LEU A 96 -28.18 -1.30 13.39
CA LEU A 96 -28.53 -2.64 12.89
C LEU A 96 -29.55 -2.56 11.75
N ILE A 97 -30.52 -1.65 11.85
CA ILE A 97 -31.54 -1.41 10.80
C ILE A 97 -30.92 -0.76 9.57
N ALA A 98 -30.10 0.28 9.76
CA ALA A 98 -29.36 0.93 8.67
C ALA A 98 -28.40 -0.07 7.99
N ASN A 99 -27.70 -0.92 8.74
CA ASN A 99 -26.87 -1.97 8.16
C ASN A 99 -27.69 -2.98 7.34
N LYS A 100 -28.91 -3.34 7.77
CA LYS A 100 -29.77 -4.27 7.03
C LYS A 100 -30.29 -3.65 5.73
N LEU A 101 -30.74 -2.39 5.79
CA LEU A 101 -31.24 -1.64 4.62
C LEU A 101 -30.10 -1.27 3.65
N ILE A 102 -28.95 -0.84 4.17
CA ILE A 102 -27.77 -0.56 3.35
C ILE A 102 -27.30 -1.85 2.71
N LYS A 103 -27.27 -3.00 3.41
CA LYS A 103 -26.87 -4.28 2.77
C LYS A 103 -27.83 -4.74 1.67
N SER A 104 -29.14 -4.48 1.77
CA SER A 104 -30.09 -4.81 0.71
C SER A 104 -29.98 -3.87 -0.50
N GLU A 105 -29.63 -2.60 -0.28
CA GLU A 105 -29.64 -1.56 -1.32
C GLU A 105 -28.24 -1.04 -1.72
N ILE A 106 -27.15 -1.61 -1.19
CA ILE A 106 -25.79 -1.08 -1.42
C ILE A 106 -25.42 -1.05 -2.92
N TYR A 107 -25.98 -2.00 -3.67
CA TYR A 107 -25.76 -2.16 -5.10
C TYR A 107 -26.85 -1.49 -5.95
N SER A 108 -27.73 -0.68 -5.35
CA SER A 108 -28.62 0.21 -6.10
C SER A 108 -27.82 1.32 -6.78
N GLU A 109 -28.30 1.80 -7.94
CA GLU A 109 -27.63 2.88 -8.67
C GLU A 109 -27.44 4.14 -7.81
N TYR A 110 -28.47 4.51 -7.06
CA TYR A 110 -28.43 5.68 -6.18
C TYR A 110 -27.28 5.58 -5.16
N ILE A 111 -27.14 4.44 -4.47
CA ILE A 111 -26.09 4.27 -3.46
C ILE A 111 -24.70 4.14 -4.09
N GLN A 112 -24.59 3.52 -5.26
CA GLN A 112 -23.32 3.48 -6.02
C GLN A 112 -22.85 4.88 -6.44
N ASP A 113 -23.78 5.81 -6.69
CA ASP A 113 -23.46 7.19 -7.11
C ASP A 113 -23.27 8.20 -5.97
N HIS A 114 -23.76 7.90 -4.77
CA HIS A 114 -23.81 8.87 -3.68
C HIS A 114 -23.00 8.47 -2.44
N LEU A 115 -22.50 7.24 -2.37
CA LEU A 115 -21.77 6.74 -1.19
C LEU A 115 -20.43 6.14 -1.59
N ALA A 116 -19.32 6.88 -1.46
CA ALA A 116 -18.00 6.38 -1.86
C ALA A 116 -17.62 4.98 -1.32
N PRO A 117 -17.92 4.61 -0.05
CA PRO A 117 -17.74 3.25 0.45
C PRO A 117 -18.48 2.13 -0.30
N SER A 118 -19.60 2.44 -0.97
CA SER A 118 -20.36 1.44 -1.73
C SER A 118 -19.60 0.91 -2.95
N GLY A 119 -18.66 1.70 -3.49
CA GLY A 119 -17.79 1.30 -4.58
C GLY A 119 -16.77 0.21 -4.23
N TYR A 120 -16.62 -0.13 -2.94
CA TYR A 120 -15.74 -1.22 -2.49
C TYR A 120 -16.32 -2.03 -1.33
N LEU A 121 -17.65 -1.94 -1.10
CA LEU A 121 -18.34 -2.90 -0.25
C LEU A 121 -18.54 -4.20 -1.05
N LYS A 122 -17.91 -5.27 -0.60
CA LYS A 122 -17.97 -6.60 -1.22
C LYS A 122 -18.62 -7.55 -0.23
N LEU A 123 -19.88 -7.90 -0.44
CA LEU A 123 -20.57 -8.81 0.48
C LEU A 123 -20.34 -10.26 0.03
N PRO A 124 -19.68 -11.13 0.82
CA PRO A 124 -19.42 -12.52 0.45
C PRO A 124 -20.69 -13.31 0.08
N ASN A 125 -21.82 -12.98 0.69
CA ASN A 125 -23.11 -13.61 0.42
C ASN A 125 -23.92 -12.94 -0.72
N ALA A 126 -23.34 -11.97 -1.43
CA ALA A 126 -23.97 -11.28 -2.56
C ALA A 126 -22.98 -10.98 -3.69
N ILE A 127 -22.02 -11.89 -3.93
CA ILE A 127 -21.00 -11.74 -4.98
C ILE A 127 -21.61 -11.52 -6.38
N PRO A 128 -22.69 -12.19 -6.80
CA PRO A 128 -23.33 -11.88 -8.08
C PRO A 128 -23.75 -10.41 -8.23
N ASN A 129 -24.42 -9.85 -7.21
CA ASN A 129 -24.83 -8.43 -7.21
C ASN A 129 -23.61 -7.49 -7.16
N TYR A 130 -22.57 -7.86 -6.41
CA TYR A 130 -21.31 -7.12 -6.36
C TYR A 130 -20.67 -7.04 -7.76
N LEU A 131 -20.54 -8.17 -8.45
CA LEU A 131 -19.92 -8.21 -9.78
C LEU A 131 -20.79 -7.48 -10.83
N GLU A 132 -22.11 -7.60 -10.74
CA GLU A 132 -23.02 -6.96 -11.70
C GLU A 132 -23.09 -5.43 -11.51
N ARG A 133 -23.11 -4.94 -10.27
CA ARG A 133 -23.55 -3.56 -9.98
C ARG A 133 -22.54 -2.69 -9.25
N CYS A 134 -21.49 -3.26 -8.64
CA CYS A 134 -20.47 -2.45 -8.00
C CYS A 134 -19.61 -1.74 -9.06
N ARG A 135 -19.66 -0.41 -9.10
CA ARG A 135 -19.12 0.38 -10.22
C ARG A 135 -17.59 0.52 -10.20
N PHE A 136 -16.93 0.18 -9.09
CA PHE A 136 -15.53 0.53 -8.88
C PHE A 136 -14.62 -0.68 -8.62
N LEU A 137 -14.79 -1.37 -7.49
CA LEU A 137 -13.83 -2.39 -7.07
C LEU A 137 -13.70 -3.58 -8.04
N PRO A 138 -14.78 -4.16 -8.64
CA PRO A 138 -14.64 -5.23 -9.61
C PRO A 138 -13.77 -4.84 -10.81
N LYS A 139 -13.88 -3.59 -11.27
CA LYS A 139 -13.07 -3.04 -12.36
C LYS A 139 -11.62 -2.84 -11.94
N LEU A 140 -11.38 -2.24 -10.77
CA LEU A 140 -10.03 -2.03 -10.24
C LEU A 140 -9.29 -3.35 -10.01
N ASN A 141 -10.00 -4.41 -9.62
CA ASN A 141 -9.40 -5.70 -9.32
C ASN A 141 -9.39 -6.67 -10.52
N ASN A 142 -9.80 -6.23 -11.72
CA ASN A 142 -9.94 -7.09 -12.90
C ASN A 142 -10.79 -8.35 -12.61
N GLU A 143 -11.87 -8.21 -11.81
CA GLU A 143 -12.72 -9.34 -11.39
C GLU A 143 -13.73 -9.75 -12.47
N LEU A 144 -14.04 -8.85 -13.41
CA LEU A 144 -15.02 -9.05 -14.49
C LEU A 144 -14.37 -9.76 -15.68
N PRO A 145 -14.68 -11.05 -15.96
CA PRO A 145 -13.96 -11.83 -16.96
C PRO A 145 -13.93 -11.21 -18.37
N ASN A 146 -15.04 -10.58 -18.77
CA ASN A 146 -15.20 -9.98 -20.10
C ASN A 146 -14.66 -8.54 -20.20
N GLU A 147 -14.20 -7.95 -19.09
CA GLU A 147 -13.73 -6.56 -19.02
C GLU A 147 -12.30 -6.45 -18.45
N LYS A 148 -11.61 -7.57 -18.26
CA LYS A 148 -10.22 -7.58 -17.78
C LYS A 148 -9.34 -6.73 -18.68
N ASN A 149 -8.62 -5.78 -18.09
CA ASN A 149 -7.74 -4.88 -18.82
C ASN A 149 -6.28 -5.19 -18.50
N SER A 150 -5.53 -5.67 -19.50
CA SER A 150 -4.11 -6.01 -19.36
C SER A 150 -3.23 -4.81 -19.01
N THR A 151 -3.62 -3.59 -19.42
CA THR A 151 -2.87 -2.37 -19.09
C THR A 151 -2.87 -2.07 -17.59
N TYR A 152 -3.89 -2.50 -16.84
CA TYR A 152 -3.93 -2.33 -15.38
C TYR A 152 -2.82 -3.14 -14.73
N LYS A 153 -2.66 -4.39 -15.16
CA LYS A 153 -1.56 -5.27 -14.74
C LYS A 153 -0.20 -4.70 -15.15
N GLU A 154 -0.04 -4.26 -16.39
CA GLU A 154 1.21 -3.66 -16.87
C GLU A 154 1.64 -2.46 -16.01
N ARG A 155 0.72 -1.51 -15.78
CA ARG A 155 1.02 -0.33 -14.98
C ARG A 155 1.24 -0.67 -13.50
N PHE A 156 0.45 -1.56 -12.90
CA PHE A 156 0.65 -1.96 -11.50
C PHE A 156 1.99 -2.68 -11.32
N THR A 157 2.38 -3.55 -12.25
CA THR A 157 3.67 -4.27 -12.21
C THR A 157 4.88 -3.38 -12.51
N SER A 158 4.68 -2.15 -12.97
CA SER A 158 5.76 -1.17 -13.16
C SER A 158 6.32 -0.64 -11.82
N LEU A 159 5.60 -0.82 -10.71
CA LEU A 159 6.03 -0.40 -9.38
C LEU A 159 7.39 -1.00 -9.00
N GLN A 160 8.31 -0.18 -8.54
CA GLN A 160 9.59 -0.64 -7.97
C GLN A 160 9.38 -1.32 -6.62
N ASN A 161 8.47 -0.80 -5.79
CA ASN A 161 8.09 -1.42 -4.52
C ASN A 161 6.61 -1.20 -4.23
N LEU A 162 5.94 -2.25 -3.79
CA LEU A 162 4.62 -2.24 -3.19
C LEU A 162 4.77 -2.59 -1.70
N VAL A 163 4.45 -1.64 -0.82
CA VAL A 163 4.52 -1.83 0.64
C VAL A 163 3.11 -1.84 1.18
N LEU A 164 2.68 -2.95 1.76
CA LEU A 164 1.33 -3.16 2.26
C LEU A 164 1.38 -3.27 3.79
N ILE A 165 0.91 -2.23 4.47
CA ILE A 165 0.87 -2.15 5.93
C ILE A 165 -0.55 -2.45 6.41
N MET A 166 -0.68 -3.52 7.18
CA MET A 166 -1.89 -3.93 7.90
C MET A 166 -1.78 -3.56 9.38
N PHE A 167 -2.90 -3.20 9.99
CA PHE A 167 -3.00 -2.88 11.41
C PHE A 167 -3.60 -4.06 12.19
N GLU A 168 -2.91 -4.51 13.23
CA GLU A 168 -3.27 -5.74 13.95
C GLU A 168 -4.64 -5.67 14.63
N HIS A 169 -5.03 -4.48 15.10
CA HIS A 169 -6.27 -4.24 15.82
C HIS A 169 -7.27 -3.44 14.96
N ASP A 170 -7.17 -3.52 13.63
CA ASP A 170 -8.10 -2.82 12.74
C ASP A 170 -9.52 -3.37 12.90
N THR A 171 -10.45 -2.50 13.30
CA THR A 171 -11.89 -2.80 13.38
C THR A 171 -12.70 -2.04 12.33
N VAL A 172 -12.05 -1.20 11.52
CA VAL A 172 -12.68 -0.42 10.45
C VAL A 172 -12.71 -1.25 9.17
N LEU A 173 -11.60 -1.93 8.86
CA LEU A 173 -11.51 -2.85 7.74
C LEU A 173 -11.92 -4.25 8.18
N VAL A 174 -13.03 -4.74 7.62
CA VAL A 174 -13.54 -6.08 7.91
C VAL A 174 -13.62 -6.87 6.60
N PRO A 175 -12.77 -7.88 6.36
CA PRO A 175 -11.64 -8.32 7.19
C PRO A 175 -10.45 -7.36 7.10
N LYS A 176 -9.57 -7.31 8.11
CA LYS A 176 -8.39 -6.42 8.12
C LYS A 176 -7.33 -6.83 7.10
N GLU A 177 -7.31 -8.13 6.77
CA GLU A 177 -6.43 -8.77 5.78
C GLU A 177 -6.64 -8.22 4.37
N THR A 178 -7.73 -7.50 4.11
CA THR A 178 -7.92 -6.72 2.87
C THR A 178 -6.76 -5.75 2.62
N SER A 179 -6.08 -5.29 3.68
CA SER A 179 -4.83 -4.49 3.62
C SER A 179 -3.71 -5.18 2.85
N TRP A 180 -3.76 -6.51 2.77
CA TRP A 180 -2.82 -7.35 2.07
C TRP A 180 -3.42 -8.03 0.82
N PHE A 181 -4.64 -7.67 0.41
CA PHE A 181 -5.45 -8.39 -0.59
C PHE A 181 -6.02 -9.74 -0.13
N GLY A 182 -5.99 -10.04 1.17
CA GLY A 182 -6.71 -11.18 1.74
C GLY A 182 -8.21 -10.89 1.83
N TYR A 183 -9.04 -11.91 1.69
CA TYR A 183 -10.49 -11.73 1.73
C TYR A 183 -11.26 -13.01 2.07
N TYR A 184 -12.56 -12.89 2.27
CA TYR A 184 -13.44 -14.04 2.46
C TYR A 184 -13.70 -14.81 1.16
N PRO A 185 -13.91 -16.14 1.25
CA PRO A 185 -14.42 -16.92 0.12
C PRO A 185 -15.85 -16.51 -0.24
N GLU A 186 -16.27 -16.82 -1.46
CA GLU A 186 -17.65 -16.60 -1.90
C GLU A 186 -18.64 -17.40 -1.03
N GLY A 187 -19.74 -16.77 -0.62
CA GLY A 187 -20.79 -17.35 0.19
C GLY A 187 -20.52 -17.45 1.70
N ALA A 188 -19.29 -17.21 2.16
CA ALA A 188 -18.93 -17.39 3.57
C ALA A 188 -18.11 -16.23 4.12
N PHE A 189 -18.20 -15.98 5.43
CA PHE A 189 -17.45 -14.93 6.13
C PHE A 189 -16.27 -15.50 6.94
N LYS A 190 -15.94 -16.79 6.77
CA LYS A 190 -14.78 -17.49 7.35
C LYS A 190 -14.46 -18.74 6.50
N PRO A 191 -13.20 -19.22 6.51
CA PRO A 191 -12.01 -18.51 7.00
C PRO A 191 -11.67 -17.28 6.12
N VAL A 192 -10.77 -16.42 6.57
CA VAL A 192 -10.19 -15.38 5.72
C VAL A 192 -9.08 -16.01 4.89
N LEU A 193 -9.15 -15.89 3.57
CA LEU A 193 -8.11 -16.34 2.66
C LEU A 193 -6.93 -15.37 2.68
N HIS A 194 -5.73 -15.91 2.76
CA HIS A 194 -4.51 -15.16 2.52
C HIS A 194 -4.43 -14.72 1.05
N PRO A 195 -3.62 -13.68 0.73
CA PRO A 195 -3.55 -13.15 -0.63
C PRO A 195 -3.24 -14.23 -1.66
N ARG A 196 -2.33 -15.17 -1.33
CA ARG A 196 -1.89 -16.27 -2.20
C ARG A 196 -2.95 -17.33 -2.51
N GLU A 197 -4.04 -17.33 -1.74
CA GLU A 197 -5.16 -18.26 -1.92
C GLU A 197 -6.29 -17.63 -2.76
N THR A 198 -6.22 -16.33 -3.05
CA THR A 198 -7.24 -15.63 -3.83
C THR A 198 -7.04 -15.82 -5.34
N LYS A 199 -8.13 -15.84 -6.11
CA LYS A 199 -8.07 -15.89 -7.58
C LYS A 199 -7.30 -14.71 -8.19
N LEU A 200 -7.45 -13.52 -7.62
CA LEU A 200 -6.72 -12.31 -8.03
C LEU A 200 -5.21 -12.54 -8.03
N TYR A 201 -4.70 -13.29 -7.06
CA TYR A 201 -3.30 -13.64 -6.98
C TYR A 201 -2.94 -14.86 -7.83
N THR A 202 -3.67 -15.97 -7.70
CA THR A 202 -3.29 -17.24 -8.35
C THR A 202 -3.36 -17.16 -9.88
N GLU A 203 -4.30 -16.39 -10.41
CA GLU A 203 -4.42 -16.08 -11.84
C GLU A 203 -3.75 -14.74 -12.22
N ASP A 204 -3.14 -14.06 -11.25
CA ASP A 204 -2.35 -12.84 -11.42
C ASP A 204 -3.06 -11.72 -12.20
N TRP A 205 -4.32 -11.44 -11.84
CA TRP A 205 -5.23 -10.53 -12.56
C TRP A 205 -4.73 -9.09 -12.66
N ILE A 206 -4.05 -8.62 -11.61
CA ILE A 206 -3.47 -7.27 -11.55
C ILE A 206 -1.94 -7.29 -11.49
N GLY A 207 -1.31 -8.47 -11.51
CA GLY A 207 0.16 -8.57 -11.40
C GLY A 207 0.71 -8.61 -9.97
N LEU A 208 -0.12 -8.86 -8.95
CA LEU A 208 0.33 -8.96 -7.57
C LEU A 208 1.32 -10.11 -7.37
N LYS A 209 1.07 -11.27 -7.98
CA LYS A 209 1.98 -12.42 -7.95
C LYS A 209 3.26 -12.08 -8.70
N THR A 210 3.16 -11.43 -9.86
CA THR A 210 4.34 -10.96 -10.62
C THR A 210 5.23 -10.01 -9.80
N LEU A 211 4.64 -9.07 -9.04
CA LEU A 211 5.40 -8.19 -8.15
C LEU A 211 6.03 -8.94 -6.98
N GLU A 212 5.31 -9.91 -6.39
CA GLU A 212 5.81 -10.68 -5.26
C GLU A 212 6.96 -11.60 -5.68
N ASP A 213 6.82 -12.32 -6.79
CA ASP A 213 7.85 -13.18 -7.37
C ASP A 213 9.14 -12.38 -7.70
N ALA A 214 8.99 -11.11 -8.08
CA ALA A 214 10.11 -10.19 -8.30
C ALA A 214 10.71 -9.61 -7.00
N GLY A 215 10.23 -10.01 -5.83
CA GLY A 215 10.68 -9.52 -4.52
C GLY A 215 10.28 -8.08 -4.19
N ARG A 216 9.35 -7.50 -4.97
CA ARG A 216 8.96 -6.08 -4.90
C ARG A 216 7.78 -5.81 -3.97
N VAL A 217 7.13 -6.83 -3.43
CA VAL A 217 6.06 -6.70 -2.42
C VAL A 217 6.63 -6.82 -1.00
N LYS A 218 6.09 -6.05 -0.06
CA LYS A 218 6.38 -6.12 1.38
C LYS A 218 5.07 -6.15 2.16
N TYR A 219 4.78 -7.29 2.78
CA TYR A 219 3.67 -7.45 3.72
C TYR A 219 4.16 -7.12 5.13
N ILE A 220 3.60 -6.07 5.73
CA ILE A 220 4.04 -5.53 7.03
C ILE A 220 2.83 -5.43 7.95
N SER A 221 2.93 -6.03 9.12
CA SER A 221 1.95 -5.91 10.20
C SER A 221 2.50 -4.97 11.26
N VAL A 222 1.68 -4.06 11.76
CA VAL A 222 2.06 -3.15 12.85
C VAL A 222 0.98 -3.17 13.93
N PRO A 223 1.36 -3.05 15.22
CA PRO A 223 0.39 -2.96 16.29
C PRO A 223 -0.39 -1.65 16.18
N GLY A 224 -1.68 -1.68 16.50
CA GLY A 224 -2.53 -0.49 16.54
C GLY A 224 -3.89 -0.67 15.88
N ASN A 225 -4.79 0.26 16.17
CA ASN A 225 -6.07 0.40 15.48
C ASN A 225 -5.87 1.00 14.07
N HIS A 226 -6.95 1.14 13.30
CA HIS A 226 -6.91 1.67 11.93
C HIS A 226 -6.12 2.99 11.83
N LEU A 227 -5.06 3.00 11.03
CA LEU A 227 -4.13 4.14 10.82
C LEU A 227 -3.37 4.63 12.08
N ALA A 228 -3.50 3.95 13.22
CA ALA A 228 -2.76 4.25 14.42
C ALA A 228 -1.34 3.65 14.35
N ILE A 229 -0.49 4.22 13.48
CA ILE A 229 0.91 3.80 13.30
C ILE A 229 1.85 4.62 14.18
N SER A 230 2.82 3.95 14.82
CA SER A 230 3.83 4.63 15.64
C SER A 230 4.84 5.42 14.77
N LYS A 231 5.45 6.47 15.34
CA LYS A 231 6.53 7.20 14.65
C LYS A 231 7.74 6.30 14.34
N SER A 232 8.03 5.33 15.20
CA SER A 232 9.08 4.33 14.98
C SER A 232 8.77 3.46 13.76
N ASP A 233 7.53 3.00 13.62
CA ASP A 233 7.12 2.16 12.51
C ASP A 233 7.08 2.94 11.19
N ILE A 234 6.64 4.21 11.20
CA ILE A 234 6.77 5.09 10.03
C ILE A 234 8.23 5.19 9.59
N LYS A 235 9.15 5.48 10.53
CA LYS A 235 10.59 5.59 10.23
C LYS A 235 11.17 4.28 9.69
N LYS A 236 10.69 3.14 10.18
CA LYS A 236 11.20 1.82 9.81
C LYS A 236 10.64 1.33 8.48
N TYR A 237 9.35 1.51 8.22
CA TYR A 237 8.63 0.83 7.15
C TYR A 237 8.17 1.75 6.01
N VAL A 238 8.04 3.06 6.25
CA VAL A 238 7.58 4.03 5.23
C VAL A 238 8.75 4.84 4.68
N VAL A 239 9.50 5.50 5.57
CA VAL A 239 10.57 6.44 5.18
C VAL A 239 11.63 5.85 4.23
N PRO A 240 12.07 4.58 4.34
CA PRO A 240 13.08 4.03 3.42
C PRO A 240 12.67 4.04 1.95
N TYR A 241 11.36 4.01 1.66
CA TYR A 241 10.81 4.04 0.31
C TYR A 241 10.57 5.45 -0.22
N LEU A 242 10.65 6.45 0.66
CA LEU A 242 10.51 7.87 0.28
C LEU A 242 11.85 8.50 -0.04
N LYS A 243 12.98 8.03 0.51
CA LYS A 243 14.30 8.63 0.27
C LYS A 243 14.84 8.32 -1.15
N HIS A 244 15.47 9.32 -1.79
CA HIS A 244 16.20 9.11 -3.05
C HIS A 244 17.34 8.09 -2.89
N LYS A 245 17.56 7.22 -3.88
CA LYS A 245 18.66 6.22 -3.91
C LYS A 245 20.05 6.85 -3.71
N ALA A 246 20.24 8.13 -4.05
CA ALA A 246 21.49 8.86 -3.79
C ALA A 246 21.90 8.90 -2.30
N SER A 247 20.95 8.79 -1.38
CA SER A 247 21.24 8.81 0.07
C SER A 247 21.71 7.45 0.62
N ARG A 248 21.39 6.33 -0.05
CA ARG A 248 21.80 4.97 0.39
C ARG A 248 23.29 4.69 0.22
N LYS A 249 23.97 5.34 -0.74
CA LYS A 249 25.43 5.22 -0.89
C LYS A 249 26.21 5.94 0.21
N LYS A 250 25.64 6.98 0.85
CA LYS A 250 26.30 7.73 1.93
C LYS A 250 26.26 7.03 3.29
N SER A 251 25.33 6.10 3.53
CA SER A 251 25.25 5.38 4.80
C SER A 251 26.17 4.15 4.87
N ILE A 252 26.52 3.55 3.72
CA ILE A 252 27.42 2.38 3.67
C ILE A 252 28.90 2.79 3.73
N GLY A 253 29.24 4.01 3.32
CA GLY A 253 30.62 4.51 3.28
C GLY A 253 31.15 5.18 4.56
N LYS A 254 30.41 5.13 5.69
CA LYS A 254 30.79 5.85 6.91
C LYS A 254 31.35 4.98 8.05
N ASP A 255 31.47 3.66 7.85
CA ASP A 255 31.89 2.72 8.90
C ASP A 255 33.24 2.03 8.63
N SER A 256 34.12 2.64 7.83
CA SER A 256 35.51 2.18 7.68
C SER A 256 36.46 3.37 7.67
N GLY A 257 36.91 3.78 8.85
CA GLY A 257 37.80 4.93 8.98
C GLY A 257 38.42 5.13 10.36
N ILE A 258 38.90 4.06 11.01
CA ILE A 258 39.88 4.23 12.10
C ILE A 258 41.27 4.19 11.46
N ARG A 259 41.83 5.37 11.18
CA ARG A 259 43.27 5.56 10.90
C ARG A 259 43.97 5.84 12.22
N VAL A 260 44.87 4.95 12.64
CA VAL A 260 45.87 5.24 13.67
C VAL A 260 47.18 5.60 12.95
N HIS A 261 47.67 6.82 13.17
CA HIS A 261 49.03 7.22 12.82
C HIS A 261 49.70 7.83 14.05
N GLY A 262 50.85 7.27 14.39
CA GLY A 262 51.79 7.81 15.37
C GLY A 262 53.10 7.04 15.24
N ALA A 263 54.05 7.60 14.50
CA ALA A 263 55.42 7.10 14.37
C ALA A 263 56.34 7.88 15.32
N HIS A 264 57.23 7.19 16.02
CA HIS A 264 58.52 7.75 16.42
C HIS A 264 59.61 6.66 16.52
N ARG A 265 60.83 7.09 16.18
CA ARG A 265 62.05 6.35 15.81
C ARG A 265 62.88 5.83 17.00
N GLY A 266 63.70 4.80 16.71
CA GLY A 266 65.05 4.55 17.26
C GLY A 266 65.13 3.31 18.18
N VAL A 267 66.19 2.51 18.30
CA VAL A 267 67.56 2.42 17.73
C VAL A 267 68.13 1.06 18.22
N VAL A 268 68.98 0.41 17.40
CA VAL A 268 70.05 -0.60 17.70
C VAL A 268 69.72 -2.04 18.19
N GLN A 269 70.03 -2.99 17.28
CA GLN A 269 70.89 -4.20 17.37
C GLN A 269 71.15 -4.94 18.71
N GLY A 270 70.95 -6.27 18.70
CA GLY A 270 71.51 -7.22 19.68
C GLY A 270 71.22 -8.68 19.31
N ASN A 271 72.25 -9.52 19.27
CA ASN A 271 72.31 -10.88 18.70
C ASN A 271 72.03 -11.99 19.76
N LYS A 272 71.53 -13.15 19.28
CA LYS A 272 71.67 -14.56 19.78
C LYS A 272 71.62 -14.88 21.29
N GLU A 273 70.78 -15.86 21.68
CA GLU A 273 71.23 -17.21 22.13
C GLU A 273 70.06 -18.19 22.45
N ARG A 274 70.38 -19.50 22.38
CA ARG A 274 69.52 -20.68 22.58
C ARG A 274 69.50 -21.14 24.05
N ALA A 275 68.44 -21.81 24.49
CA ALA A 275 68.42 -23.12 25.21
C ALA A 275 67.01 -23.35 25.85
N HIS A 276 66.26 -24.40 25.50
CA HIS A 276 66.26 -25.78 26.02
C HIS A 276 65.46 -26.02 27.35
N TYR A 277 64.14 -26.28 27.22
CA TYR A 277 63.29 -27.39 27.80
C TYR A 277 63.10 -27.62 29.34
N PRO A 278 62.08 -28.44 29.79
CA PRO A 278 61.05 -28.13 30.82
C PRO A 278 61.23 -29.02 32.11
N PRO A 279 60.27 -29.36 33.03
CA PRO A 279 58.85 -29.87 32.91
C PRO A 279 57.85 -29.13 33.86
N ILE A 280 56.52 -29.34 33.92
CA ILE A 280 55.65 -30.54 34.06
C ILE A 280 54.32 -30.29 33.35
#